data_AF-A0A3M1WBA9-F1
#
_entry.id   AF-A0A3M1WBA9-F1
#
_cell.length_a   1.000
_cell.length_b   1.000
_cell.length_c   1.000
_cell.angle_alpha   90.00
_cell.angle_beta   90.00
_cell.angle_gamma   90.00
#
_symmetry.space_group_name_H-M   'P 1'
#
loop_
_entity.id
_entity.type
_entity.pdbx_description
1 polymer ?
#
loop_
_entity_poly.entity_id
_entity_poly.type
_entity_poly.pdbx_seq_one_letter_code
_entity_poly.pdbx_strand_id
1 'polypeptide(L)'
;MIVIMKKGATEQQINDVIALIESLGFKPHLSRGEEKVIIGVIGDDRYGAKDRLIDLPGVEGVVPILKPYKLVSRDFRSDDTIIRLGDVTIGGGGFVVIAGPCSVESREQILETAHFVRTQGAHILRGGAFKPRTSPYSFQGLELEGLKYLAEAREQTGLPVVTEVLSPETVEMVAEYADILQIGARNMQNFALLKAISRTNKPVLLKRGMSATIEEFLLAAEYLVAGGNSQIILCERGIRTFERYTRNTLDISAVPVI
;
A
#
# COMPACT_ATOMS: atom_id res chain seq x y z
N MET A 1 -22.01 9.74 0.62
CA MET A 1 -22.48 8.48 -0.03
C MET A 1 -23.93 8.64 -0.49
N ILE A 2 -24.50 7.68 -1.21
CA ILE A 2 -25.93 7.63 -1.55
C ILE A 2 -26.53 6.38 -0.91
N VAL A 3 -27.58 6.56 -0.11
CA VAL A 3 -28.44 5.46 0.37
C VAL A 3 -29.58 5.28 -0.62
N ILE A 4 -29.76 4.05 -1.08
CA ILE A 4 -30.85 3.65 -1.98
C ILE A 4 -31.89 2.92 -1.14
N MET A 5 -33.13 3.40 -1.13
CA MET A 5 -34.23 2.76 -0.39
C MET A 5 -34.87 1.66 -1.23
N LYS A 6 -35.37 0.61 -0.57
CA LYS A 6 -36.17 -0.45 -1.19
C LYS A 6 -37.45 0.14 -1.80
N LYS A 7 -37.91 -0.45 -2.89
CA LYS A 7 -39.22 -0.13 -3.48
C LYS A 7 -40.33 -0.35 -2.44
N GLY A 8 -41.11 0.68 -2.16
CA GLY A 8 -42.16 0.64 -1.13
C GLY A 8 -41.67 0.83 0.31
N ALA A 9 -40.44 1.31 0.53
CA ALA A 9 -39.99 1.72 1.86
C ALA A 9 -40.97 2.74 2.46
N THR A 10 -41.33 2.54 3.73
CA THR A 10 -42.30 3.40 4.41
C THR A 10 -41.69 4.75 4.77
N GLU A 11 -42.53 5.76 4.98
CA GLU A 11 -42.08 7.06 5.49
C GLU A 11 -41.32 6.92 6.82
N GLN A 12 -41.73 5.99 7.68
CA GLN A 12 -41.02 5.70 8.92
C GLN A 12 -39.59 5.22 8.65
N GLN A 13 -39.42 4.26 7.74
CA GLN A 13 -38.09 3.75 7.37
C GLN A 13 -37.20 4.84 6.76
N ILE A 14 -37.77 5.71 5.92
CA ILE A 14 -37.04 6.87 5.35
C ILE A 14 -36.60 7.81 6.47
N ASN A 15 -37.48 8.13 7.41
CA ASN A 15 -37.18 9.01 8.54
C ASN A 15 -36.15 8.41 9.50
N ASP A 16 -36.20 7.09 9.74
CA ASP A 16 -35.21 6.40 10.58
C ASP A 16 -33.80 6.50 9.98
N VAL A 17 -33.69 6.37 8.65
CA VAL A 17 -32.41 6.54 7.93
C VAL A 17 -31.92 7.99 8.04
N ILE A 18 -32.80 8.98 7.81
CA ILE A 18 -32.48 10.41 7.95
C ILE A 18 -31.99 10.73 9.37
N ALA A 19 -32.72 10.25 10.39
CA ALA A 19 -32.38 10.47 11.78
C ALA A 19 -31.02 9.84 12.13
N LEU A 20 -30.72 8.64 11.61
CA LEU A 20 -29.39 8.04 11.80
C LEU A 20 -28.30 8.89 11.15
N ILE A 21 -28.50 9.34 9.90
CA ILE A 21 -27.54 10.20 9.18
C ILE A 21 -27.24 11.48 9.99
N GLU A 22 -28.26 12.14 10.51
CA GLU A 22 -28.10 13.35 11.35
C GLU A 22 -27.42 13.04 12.68
N SER A 23 -27.76 11.92 13.33
CA SER A 23 -27.13 11.50 14.60
C SER A 23 -25.64 11.20 14.46
N LEU A 24 -25.21 10.84 13.24
CA LEU A 24 -23.82 10.64 12.87
C LEU A 24 -23.09 11.95 12.51
N GLY A 25 -23.78 13.09 12.53
CA GLY A 25 -23.23 14.41 12.21
C GLY A 25 -23.20 14.74 10.72
N PHE A 26 -23.91 13.99 9.88
CA PHE A 26 -23.99 14.24 8.43
C PHE A 26 -25.28 14.96 8.05
N LYS A 27 -25.28 15.60 6.88
CA LYS A 27 -26.47 16.25 6.34
C LYS A 27 -27.17 15.35 5.31
N PRO A 28 -28.41 14.91 5.55
CA PRO A 28 -29.17 14.15 4.56
C PRO A 28 -29.73 15.06 3.46
N HIS A 29 -29.80 14.53 2.24
CA HIS A 29 -30.48 15.13 1.11
C HIS A 29 -31.42 14.11 0.47
N LEU A 30 -32.69 14.18 0.83
CA LEU A 30 -33.73 13.28 0.33
C LEU A 30 -34.12 13.65 -1.10
N SER A 31 -34.10 12.67 -2.00
CA SER A 31 -34.62 12.78 -3.36
C SER A 31 -35.61 11.66 -3.64
N ARG A 32 -36.86 12.04 -3.97
CA ARG A 32 -37.95 11.11 -4.28
C ARG A 32 -38.08 11.02 -5.80
N GLY A 33 -37.58 9.93 -6.37
CA GLY A 33 -37.80 9.61 -7.78
C GLY A 33 -39.11 8.84 -7.99
N GLU A 34 -39.55 8.74 -9.25
CA GLU A 34 -40.75 7.99 -9.63
C GLU A 34 -40.62 6.49 -9.31
N GLU A 35 -39.42 5.93 -9.45
CA GLU A 35 -39.17 4.50 -9.19
C GLU A 35 -38.52 4.20 -7.84
N LYS A 36 -37.66 5.10 -7.34
CA LYS A 36 -36.88 4.89 -6.11
C LYS A 36 -36.72 6.18 -5.31
N VAL A 37 -36.63 6.02 -4.00
CA VAL A 37 -36.22 7.07 -3.07
C VAL A 37 -34.72 6.89 -2.79
N ILE A 38 -33.96 7.98 -2.89
CA ILE A 38 -32.54 8.01 -2.56
C ILE A 38 -32.27 9.10 -1.53
N ILE A 39 -31.28 8.86 -0.67
CA ILE A 39 -30.85 9.83 0.35
C ILE A 39 -29.35 10.06 0.16
N GLY A 40 -29.00 11.26 -0.31
CA GLY A 40 -27.62 11.72 -0.34
C GLY A 40 -27.13 12.00 1.08
N VAL A 41 -25.95 11.51 1.42
CA VAL A 41 -25.26 11.79 2.69
C VAL A 41 -24.14 12.79 2.39
N ILE A 42 -24.30 14.01 2.88
CA ILE A 42 -23.37 15.12 2.66
C ILE A 42 -22.47 15.26 3.90
N GLY A 43 -21.16 15.13 3.69
CA GLY A 43 -20.11 15.17 4.72
C GLY A 43 -18.96 14.20 4.40
N ASP A 44 -17.89 14.22 5.19
CA ASP A 44 -16.76 13.29 5.01
C ASP A 44 -17.08 11.96 5.73
N ASP A 45 -17.73 11.03 5.02
CA ASP A 45 -18.30 9.79 5.58
C ASP A 45 -17.40 8.55 5.47
N ARG A 46 -16.13 8.73 5.08
CA ARG A 46 -15.21 7.67 4.65
C ARG A 46 -14.92 6.59 5.71
N TYR A 47 -15.33 6.79 6.97
CA TYR A 47 -14.90 6.00 8.13
C TYR A 47 -16.02 5.23 8.86
N GLY A 48 -17.07 4.78 8.17
CA GLY A 48 -17.92 3.69 8.70
C GLY A 48 -19.40 4.00 8.92
N ALA A 49 -19.94 5.05 8.32
CA ALA A 49 -21.40 5.24 8.30
C ALA A 49 -22.12 4.19 7.43
N LYS A 50 -21.44 3.65 6.42
CA LYS A 50 -21.98 2.68 5.47
C LYS A 50 -22.53 1.43 6.15
N ASP A 51 -21.74 0.80 7.01
CA ASP A 51 -22.12 -0.46 7.66
C ASP A 51 -23.32 -0.28 8.60
N ARG A 52 -23.44 0.90 9.23
CA ARG A 52 -24.59 1.24 10.07
C ARG A 52 -25.87 1.51 9.27
N LEU A 53 -25.74 2.01 8.05
CA LEU A 53 -26.87 2.37 7.19
C LEU A 53 -27.39 1.18 6.38
N ILE A 54 -26.51 0.28 5.93
CA ILE A 54 -26.90 -0.81 5.03
C ILE A 54 -27.81 -1.85 5.72
N ASP A 55 -27.69 -1.99 7.04
CA ASP A 55 -28.49 -2.93 7.84
C ASP A 55 -29.86 -2.37 8.25
N LEU A 56 -30.17 -1.10 7.96
CA LEU A 56 -31.45 -0.50 8.34
C LEU A 56 -32.62 -1.08 7.52
N PRO A 57 -33.78 -1.33 8.16
CA PRO A 57 -35.00 -1.68 7.44
C PRO A 57 -35.36 -0.65 6.38
N GLY A 58 -35.70 -1.13 5.18
CA GLY A 58 -36.06 -0.27 4.05
C GLY A 58 -34.87 0.22 3.23
N VAL A 59 -33.61 -0.05 3.61
CA VAL A 59 -32.43 0.23 2.78
C VAL A 59 -32.18 -0.94 1.81
N GLU A 60 -32.05 -0.61 0.53
CA GLU A 60 -31.69 -1.55 -0.54
C GLU A 60 -30.17 -1.66 -0.70
N GLY A 61 -29.47 -0.53 -0.61
CA GLY A 61 -28.02 -0.48 -0.74
C GLY A 61 -27.44 0.89 -0.43
N VAL A 62 -26.12 0.91 -0.25
CA VAL A 62 -25.38 2.13 0.05
C VAL A 62 -24.17 2.22 -0.88
N VAL A 63 -24.13 3.29 -1.69
CA VAL A 63 -23.09 3.51 -2.70
C VAL A 63 -22.16 4.64 -2.21
N PRO A 64 -20.88 4.36 -1.90
CA PRO A 64 -19.92 5.41 -1.57
C PRO A 64 -19.68 6.30 -2.80
N ILE A 65 -19.55 7.62 -2.56
CA ILE A 65 -19.17 8.58 -3.61
C ILE A 65 -17.68 8.94 -3.48
N LEU A 66 -17.20 9.11 -2.24
CA LEU A 66 -15.81 9.44 -1.97
C LEU A 66 -14.96 8.17 -2.02
N LYS A 67 -13.73 8.31 -2.53
CA LYS A 67 -12.72 7.25 -2.42
C LYS A 67 -12.46 6.92 -0.94
N PRO A 68 -12.26 5.64 -0.58
CA PRO A 68 -12.08 5.25 0.81
C PRO A 68 -10.70 5.64 1.39
N TYR A 69 -9.79 6.12 0.54
CA TYR A 69 -8.50 6.69 0.93
C TYR A 69 -8.47 8.19 0.63
N LYS A 70 -7.85 8.98 1.52
CA LYS A 70 -7.79 10.45 1.43
C LYS A 70 -6.35 10.94 1.32
N LEU A 71 -5.49 10.56 2.25
CA LEU A 71 -4.14 11.10 2.41
C LEU A 71 -3.23 10.74 1.22
N VAL A 72 -3.42 9.57 0.62
CA VAL A 72 -2.69 9.15 -0.60
C VAL A 72 -3.36 9.59 -1.90
N SER A 73 -4.52 10.25 -1.84
CA SER A 73 -5.26 10.65 -3.04
C SER A 73 -4.73 11.94 -3.65
N ARG A 74 -4.65 11.99 -4.98
CA ARG A 74 -4.37 13.24 -5.72
C ARG A 74 -5.44 14.32 -5.53
N ASP A 75 -6.67 13.91 -5.19
CA ASP A 75 -7.78 14.82 -4.88
C ASP A 75 -7.52 15.62 -3.60
N PHE A 76 -6.78 15.04 -2.64
CA PHE A 76 -6.38 15.71 -1.39
C PHE A 76 -5.01 16.39 -1.51
N ARG A 77 -4.07 15.77 -2.22
CA ARG A 77 -2.73 16.30 -2.47
C ARG A 77 -2.39 16.22 -3.96
N SER A 78 -2.49 17.35 -4.65
CA SER A 78 -2.24 17.43 -6.09
C SER A 78 -0.77 17.24 -6.47
N ASP A 79 0.15 17.71 -5.62
CA ASP A 79 1.58 17.68 -5.89
C ASP A 79 2.18 16.29 -5.77
N ASP A 80 3.12 15.97 -6.64
CA ASP A 80 3.87 14.72 -6.58
C ASP A 80 4.65 14.58 -5.26
N THR A 81 4.58 13.39 -4.68
CA THR A 81 5.49 13.01 -3.59
C THR A 81 6.85 12.68 -4.18
N ILE A 82 7.89 13.39 -3.74
CA ILE A 82 9.27 13.19 -4.17
C ILE A 82 10.07 12.65 -2.98
N ILE A 83 10.69 11.48 -3.14
CA ILE A 83 11.51 10.84 -2.11
C ILE A 83 12.99 10.99 -2.50
N ARG A 84 13.78 11.57 -1.59
CA ARG A 84 15.22 11.82 -1.78
C ARG A 84 16.04 10.92 -0.85
N LEU A 85 17.02 10.22 -1.43
CA LEU A 85 17.93 9.30 -0.75
C LEU A 85 19.36 9.62 -1.21
N GLY A 86 20.03 10.55 -0.52
CA GLY A 86 21.27 11.14 -1.03
C GLY A 86 21.04 11.76 -2.40
N ASP A 87 21.79 11.30 -3.39
CA ASP A 87 21.69 11.77 -4.78
C ASP A 87 20.54 11.13 -5.59
N VAL A 88 19.87 10.10 -5.04
CA VAL A 88 18.77 9.42 -5.73
C VAL A 88 17.45 10.14 -5.44
N THR A 89 16.71 10.47 -6.49
CA THR A 89 15.37 11.05 -6.39
C THR A 89 14.34 10.13 -7.05
N ILE A 90 13.35 9.68 -6.28
CA ILE A 90 12.24 8.83 -6.75
C ILE A 90 10.98 9.70 -6.86
N GLY A 91 10.34 9.68 -8.04
CA GLY A 91 9.24 10.58 -8.40
C GLY A 91 9.73 11.79 -9.20
N GLY A 92 8.82 12.74 -9.47
CA GLY A 92 9.17 14.01 -10.13
C GLY A 92 9.68 13.88 -11.58
N GLY A 93 9.19 12.87 -12.32
CA GLY A 93 9.53 12.66 -13.74
C GLY A 93 10.82 11.87 -14.02
N GLY A 94 11.62 11.55 -13.00
CA GLY A 94 12.80 10.69 -13.14
C GLY A 94 12.47 9.20 -13.21
N PHE A 95 13.41 8.39 -13.71
CA PHE A 95 13.30 6.92 -13.72
C PHE A 95 14.44 6.31 -12.90
N VAL A 96 14.08 5.51 -11.89
CA VAL A 96 15.04 4.91 -10.95
C VAL A 96 15.11 3.40 -11.17
N VAL A 97 16.33 2.89 -11.27
CA VAL A 97 16.61 1.45 -11.40
C VAL A 97 17.10 0.89 -10.07
N ILE A 98 16.34 -0.07 -9.53
CA ILE A 98 16.70 -0.84 -8.34
C ILE A 98 17.13 -2.25 -8.78
N ALA A 99 18.38 -2.62 -8.52
CA ALA A 99 18.96 -3.88 -9.01
C ALA A 99 19.74 -4.62 -7.93
N GLY A 100 19.86 -5.95 -8.08
CA GLY A 100 20.55 -6.81 -7.12
C GLY A 100 19.84 -8.16 -6.95
N PRO A 101 20.43 -9.08 -6.17
CA PRO A 101 19.96 -10.46 -6.10
C PRO A 101 18.61 -10.60 -5.40
N CYS A 102 18.00 -11.77 -5.59
CA CYS A 102 16.77 -12.13 -4.88
C CYS A 102 17.04 -12.31 -3.37
N SER A 103 18.15 -12.96 -3.01
CA SER A 103 18.58 -13.22 -1.64
C SER A 103 20.05 -12.81 -1.51
N VAL A 104 20.47 -12.37 -0.33
CA VAL A 104 21.90 -12.25 -0.02
C VAL A 104 22.39 -13.64 0.36
N GLU A 105 23.35 -14.18 -0.40
CA GLU A 105 23.79 -15.58 -0.25
C GLU A 105 25.22 -15.69 0.30
N SER A 106 26.08 -14.71 0.01
CA SER A 106 27.39 -14.53 0.66
C SER A 106 27.82 -13.07 0.61
N ARG A 107 28.88 -12.73 1.34
CA ARG A 107 29.49 -11.40 1.32
C ARG A 107 30.08 -11.08 -0.06
N GLU A 108 30.83 -12.01 -0.63
CA GLU A 108 31.46 -11.86 -1.94
C GLU A 108 30.42 -11.62 -3.04
N GLN A 109 29.35 -12.42 -3.03
CA GLN A 109 28.27 -12.35 -4.02
C GLN A 109 27.60 -10.96 -4.02
N ILE A 110 27.27 -10.43 -2.85
CA ILE A 110 26.57 -9.14 -2.78
C ILE A 110 27.49 -7.95 -3.09
N LEU A 111 28.76 -8.00 -2.65
CA LEU A 111 29.73 -6.95 -2.95
C LEU A 111 30.05 -6.89 -4.45
N GLU A 112 30.34 -8.04 -5.08
CA GLU A 112 30.58 -8.11 -6.53
C GLU A 112 29.36 -7.60 -7.31
N THR A 113 28.15 -8.02 -6.90
CA THR A 113 26.92 -7.55 -7.54
C THR A 113 26.75 -6.04 -7.38
N ALA A 114 27.00 -5.49 -6.20
CA ALA A 114 26.84 -4.06 -5.92
C ALA A 114 27.78 -3.21 -6.78
N HIS A 115 29.06 -3.58 -6.86
CA HIS A 115 30.03 -2.93 -7.74
C HIS A 115 29.60 -3.02 -9.20
N PHE A 116 29.20 -4.22 -9.66
CA PHE A 116 28.77 -4.41 -11.03
C PHE A 116 27.54 -3.54 -11.37
N VAL A 117 26.45 -3.62 -10.61
CA VAL A 117 25.23 -2.87 -10.93
C VAL A 117 25.45 -1.36 -10.83
N ARG A 118 26.33 -0.88 -9.94
CA ARG A 118 26.75 0.54 -9.90
C ARG A 118 27.35 0.97 -11.23
N THR A 119 28.28 0.19 -11.79
CA THR A 119 28.90 0.50 -13.09
C THR A 119 27.92 0.46 -14.25
N GLN A 120 26.82 -0.30 -14.13
CA GLN A 120 25.77 -0.38 -15.13
C GLN A 120 24.67 0.70 -14.96
N GLY A 121 24.82 1.62 -14.01
CA GLY A 121 23.87 2.73 -13.81
C GLY A 121 22.67 2.40 -12.93
N ALA A 122 22.73 1.32 -12.12
CA ALA A 122 21.74 1.14 -11.06
C ALA A 122 21.85 2.27 -10.02
N HIS A 123 20.70 2.66 -9.47
CA HIS A 123 20.60 3.76 -8.53
C HIS A 123 20.52 3.26 -7.09
N ILE A 124 19.94 2.08 -6.87
CA ILE A 124 19.68 1.49 -5.56
C ILE A 124 20.00 0.00 -5.62
N LEU A 125 20.70 -0.51 -4.60
CA LEU A 125 20.97 -1.93 -4.44
C LEU A 125 19.80 -2.60 -3.71
N ARG A 126 19.35 -3.76 -4.20
CA ARG A 126 18.40 -4.62 -3.49
C ARG A 126 19.03 -5.96 -3.10
N GLY A 127 18.59 -6.52 -1.98
CA GLY A 127 18.93 -7.89 -1.58
C GLY A 127 18.02 -8.36 -0.46
N GLY A 128 17.58 -9.62 -0.50
CA GLY A 128 16.72 -10.18 0.57
C GLY A 128 17.56 -10.83 1.66
N ALA A 129 17.67 -10.18 2.82
CA ALA A 129 18.32 -10.76 4.01
C ALA A 129 17.43 -11.81 4.70
N PHE A 130 16.11 -11.60 4.66
CA PHE A 130 15.09 -12.52 5.16
C PHE A 130 14.24 -13.04 3.99
N LYS A 131 13.89 -14.33 4.00
CA LYS A 131 13.15 -14.96 2.89
C LYS A 131 11.85 -15.61 3.38
N PRO A 132 10.67 -15.11 2.95
CA PRO A 132 9.40 -15.75 3.26
C PRO A 132 9.22 -16.96 2.33
N ARG A 133 9.70 -18.13 2.78
CA ARG A 133 9.66 -19.38 2.01
C ARG A 133 8.41 -20.18 2.34
N THR A 134 7.85 -20.83 1.32
CA THR A 134 6.72 -21.76 1.48
C THR A 134 7.16 -23.06 2.17
N SER A 135 8.41 -23.49 1.96
CA SER A 135 8.97 -24.69 2.58
C SER A 135 9.94 -24.29 3.70
N PRO A 136 9.85 -24.93 4.89
CA PRO A 136 10.76 -24.65 6.01
C PRO A 136 12.20 -25.11 5.73
N TYR A 137 12.41 -26.05 4.80
CA TYR A 137 13.72 -26.58 4.43
C TYR A 137 14.47 -25.73 3.38
N SER A 138 13.82 -24.69 2.88
CA SER A 138 14.46 -23.75 1.96
C SER A 138 15.40 -22.81 2.71
N PHE A 139 16.39 -22.26 2.01
CA PHE A 139 17.23 -21.18 2.54
C PHE A 139 16.36 -20.01 3.08
N GLN A 140 16.51 -19.71 4.36
CA GLN A 140 15.70 -18.70 5.06
C GLN A 140 16.28 -17.27 4.94
N GLY A 141 17.51 -17.15 4.43
CA GLY A 141 18.25 -15.89 4.41
C GLY A 141 19.42 -15.91 5.41
N LEU A 142 20.32 -14.94 5.28
CA LEU A 142 21.42 -14.72 6.25
C LEU A 142 21.02 -13.80 7.41
N GLU A 143 19.78 -13.30 7.40
CA GLU A 143 19.23 -12.45 8.46
C GLU A 143 20.15 -11.25 8.75
N LEU A 144 20.56 -11.06 10.01
CA LEU A 144 21.43 -9.95 10.41
C LEU A 144 22.76 -9.91 9.66
N GLU A 145 23.39 -11.05 9.38
CA GLU A 145 24.63 -11.07 8.62
C GLU A 145 24.41 -10.60 7.17
N GLY A 146 23.28 -10.98 6.57
CA GLY A 146 22.88 -10.48 5.26
C GLY A 146 22.65 -8.97 5.23
N LEU A 147 22.10 -8.40 6.32
CA LEU A 147 21.94 -6.95 6.49
C LEU A 147 23.30 -6.24 6.61
N LYS A 148 24.23 -6.79 7.37
CA LYS A 148 25.60 -6.25 7.49
C LYS A 148 26.31 -6.22 6.13
N TYR A 149 26.22 -7.29 5.35
CA TYR A 149 26.84 -7.31 4.01
C TYR A 149 26.20 -6.29 3.06
N LEU A 150 24.89 -6.05 3.16
CA LEU A 150 24.24 -4.98 2.39
C LEU A 150 24.73 -3.58 2.82
N ALA A 151 24.88 -3.34 4.12
CA ALA A 151 25.42 -2.08 4.61
C ALA A 151 26.87 -1.86 4.15
N GLU A 152 27.70 -2.91 4.19
CA GLU A 152 29.06 -2.84 3.64
C GLU A 152 29.05 -2.56 2.13
N ALA A 153 28.17 -3.20 1.36
CA ALA A 153 28.01 -2.93 -0.07
C ALA A 153 27.62 -1.47 -0.34
N ARG A 154 26.73 -0.90 0.48
CA ARG A 154 26.40 0.54 0.43
C ARG A 154 27.62 1.40 0.70
N GLU A 155 28.39 1.12 1.75
CA GLU A 155 29.58 1.89 2.11
C GLU A 155 30.62 1.89 0.98
N GLN A 156 30.82 0.76 0.31
CA GLN A 156 31.81 0.66 -0.78
C GLN A 156 31.35 1.31 -2.09
N THR A 157 30.05 1.35 -2.37
CA THR A 157 29.53 1.75 -3.70
C THR A 157 28.76 3.07 -3.70
N GLY A 158 28.34 3.54 -2.52
CA GLY A 158 27.41 4.65 -2.35
C GLY A 158 25.96 4.34 -2.78
N LEU A 159 25.63 3.11 -3.17
CA LEU A 159 24.26 2.73 -3.53
C LEU A 159 23.38 2.59 -2.27
N PRO A 160 22.28 3.35 -2.14
CA PRO A 160 21.28 3.11 -1.10
C PRO A 160 20.74 1.67 -1.19
N VAL A 161 20.34 1.12 -0.04
CA VAL A 161 19.89 -0.27 0.07
C VAL A 161 18.39 -0.35 0.31
N VAL A 162 17.72 -1.24 -0.43
CA VAL A 162 16.37 -1.71 -0.13
C VAL A 162 16.37 -3.19 0.21
N THR A 163 15.76 -3.54 1.35
CA THR A 163 15.58 -4.94 1.79
C THR A 163 14.21 -5.13 2.45
N GLU A 164 13.75 -6.37 2.46
CA GLU A 164 12.38 -6.72 2.89
C GLU A 164 12.31 -6.94 4.41
N VAL A 165 11.28 -6.36 5.03
CA VAL A 165 10.91 -6.62 6.43
C VAL A 165 9.77 -7.63 6.44
N LEU A 166 9.90 -8.70 7.23
CA LEU A 166 8.91 -9.78 7.28
C LEU A 166 7.96 -9.69 8.45
N SER A 167 8.36 -9.06 9.55
CA SER A 167 7.58 -9.02 10.79
C SER A 167 7.81 -7.73 11.59
N PRO A 168 6.85 -7.30 12.42
CA PRO A 168 6.99 -6.10 13.25
C PRO A 168 8.25 -6.07 14.12
N GLU A 169 8.69 -7.23 14.61
CA GLU A 169 9.82 -7.38 15.52
C GLU A 169 11.18 -7.11 14.84
N THR A 170 11.23 -7.26 13.52
CA THR A 170 12.47 -7.06 12.74
C THR A 170 12.58 -5.66 12.16
N VAL A 171 11.56 -4.80 12.34
CA VAL A 171 11.50 -3.45 11.74
C VAL A 171 12.69 -2.59 12.16
N GLU A 172 12.97 -2.49 13.46
CA GLU A 172 14.05 -1.64 13.99
C GLU A 172 15.42 -2.12 13.50
N MET A 173 15.67 -3.43 13.61
CA MET A 173 16.90 -4.06 13.12
C MET A 173 17.09 -3.79 11.62
N VAL A 174 16.08 -4.01 10.79
CA VAL A 174 16.23 -3.79 9.34
C VAL A 174 16.41 -2.30 9.02
N ALA A 175 15.75 -1.40 9.73
CA ALA A 175 15.86 0.05 9.53
C ALA A 175 17.25 0.62 9.86
N GLU A 176 18.03 -0.05 10.71
CA GLU A 176 19.43 0.30 10.99
C GLU A 176 20.32 0.13 9.75
N TYR A 177 20.10 -0.95 8.99
CA TYR A 177 20.95 -1.30 7.84
C TYR A 177 20.38 -0.83 6.49
N ALA A 178 19.06 -0.64 6.37
CA ALA A 178 18.41 -0.28 5.11
C ALA A 178 18.11 1.22 4.97
N ASP A 179 18.12 1.71 3.73
CA ASP A 179 17.70 3.06 3.37
C ASP A 179 16.22 3.10 2.98
N ILE A 180 15.70 2.00 2.44
CA ILE A 180 14.29 1.79 2.13
C ILE A 180 13.82 0.46 2.75
N LEU A 181 12.68 0.48 3.43
CA LEU A 181 12.03 -0.71 3.95
C LEU A 181 11.05 -1.26 2.90
N GLN A 182 11.28 -2.48 2.41
CA GLN A 182 10.34 -3.13 1.50
C GLN A 182 9.30 -3.95 2.28
N ILE A 183 8.03 -3.80 1.89
CA ILE A 183 6.95 -4.68 2.28
C ILE A 183 6.60 -5.56 1.08
N GLY A 184 6.82 -6.87 1.22
CA GLY A 184 6.52 -7.84 0.18
C GLY A 184 5.02 -7.99 -0.07
N ALA A 185 4.65 -8.48 -1.26
CA ALA A 185 3.26 -8.66 -1.67
C ALA A 185 2.43 -9.56 -0.71
N ARG A 186 3.07 -10.50 0.00
CA ARG A 186 2.39 -11.36 1.00
C ARG A 186 2.02 -10.61 2.28
N ASN A 187 2.70 -9.51 2.56
CA ASN A 187 2.52 -8.67 3.74
C ASN A 187 1.81 -7.35 3.42
N MET A 188 1.30 -7.14 2.20
CA MET A 188 0.62 -5.88 1.82
C MET A 188 -0.51 -5.51 2.78
N GLN A 189 -1.28 -6.50 3.27
CA GLN A 189 -2.37 -6.31 4.25
C GLN A 189 -1.99 -6.79 5.66
N ASN A 190 -0.69 -6.97 5.95
CA ASN A 190 -0.24 -7.22 7.31
C ASN A 190 -0.27 -5.91 8.09
N PHE A 191 -1.45 -5.48 8.54
CA PHE A 191 -1.66 -4.17 9.15
C PHE A 191 -0.84 -3.96 10.43
N ALA A 192 -0.49 -5.03 11.15
CA ALA A 192 0.42 -4.94 12.28
C ALA A 192 1.83 -4.48 11.82
N LEU A 193 2.34 -5.10 10.75
CA LEU A 193 3.60 -4.69 10.13
C LEU A 193 3.52 -3.28 9.52
N LEU A 194 2.44 -2.94 8.82
CA LEU A 194 2.25 -1.58 8.27
C LEU A 194 2.32 -0.54 9.39
N LYS A 195 1.60 -0.76 10.49
CA LYS A 195 1.62 0.15 11.66
C LYS A 195 3.00 0.25 12.29
N ALA A 196 3.73 -0.86 12.42
CA ALA A 196 5.09 -0.85 12.95
C ALA A 196 6.04 -0.03 12.05
N ILE A 197 6.01 -0.26 10.73
CA ILE A 197 6.85 0.45 9.75
C ILE A 197 6.46 1.94 9.66
N SER A 198 5.18 2.28 9.77
CA SER A 198 4.70 3.66 9.69
C SER A 198 5.29 4.60 10.75
N ARG A 199 5.80 4.04 11.84
CA ARG A 199 6.46 4.79 12.93
C ARG A 199 7.93 5.05 12.67
N THR A 200 8.48 4.49 11.59
CA THR A 200 9.86 4.73 11.16
C THR A 200 9.92 5.94 10.23
N ASN A 201 11.09 6.59 10.18
CA ASN A 201 11.38 7.70 9.27
C ASN A 201 12.05 7.24 7.96
N LYS A 202 11.93 5.95 7.62
CA LYS A 202 12.53 5.39 6.40
C LYS A 202 11.47 5.36 5.29
N PRO A 203 11.83 5.68 4.04
CA PRO A 203 10.95 5.41 2.91
C PRO A 203 10.54 3.94 2.84
N VAL A 204 9.32 3.70 2.35
CA VAL A 204 8.72 2.37 2.30
C VAL A 204 8.40 2.00 0.87
N LEU A 205 8.94 0.87 0.39
CA LEU A 205 8.55 0.27 -0.88
C LEU A 205 7.43 -0.76 -0.63
N LEU A 206 6.20 -0.37 -0.93
CA LEU A 206 5.02 -1.21 -0.75
C LEU A 206 4.70 -1.95 -2.05
N LYS A 207 4.80 -3.29 -2.02
CA LYS A 207 4.41 -4.13 -3.15
C LYS A 207 2.93 -4.47 -3.11
N ARG A 208 2.26 -4.36 -4.27
CA ARG A 208 0.87 -4.78 -4.42
C ARG A 208 0.71 -6.27 -4.11
N GLY A 209 -0.33 -6.62 -3.37
CA GLY A 209 -0.72 -7.99 -3.07
C GLY A 209 -1.23 -8.68 -4.33
N MET A 210 -0.95 -9.97 -4.48
CA MET A 210 -1.26 -10.70 -5.72
C MET A 210 -2.75 -10.77 -6.06
N SER A 211 -3.64 -10.55 -5.09
CA SER A 211 -5.09 -10.55 -5.31
C SER A 211 -5.73 -9.21 -4.94
N ALA A 212 -4.91 -8.18 -4.68
CA ALA A 212 -5.41 -6.89 -4.26
C ALA A 212 -5.89 -6.07 -5.46
N THR A 213 -7.05 -5.45 -5.31
CA THR A 213 -7.48 -4.34 -6.16
C THR A 213 -6.55 -3.12 -5.99
N ILE A 214 -6.62 -2.15 -6.90
CA ILE A 214 -5.89 -0.88 -6.76
C ILE A 214 -6.37 -0.12 -5.54
N GLU A 215 -7.68 -0.16 -5.25
CA GLU A 215 -8.27 0.47 -4.05
C GLU A 215 -7.67 -0.11 -2.75
N GLU A 216 -7.61 -1.44 -2.61
CA GLU A 216 -7.01 -2.07 -1.43
C GLU A 216 -5.50 -1.78 -1.31
N PHE A 217 -4.81 -1.65 -2.45
CA PHE A 217 -3.40 -1.30 -2.48
C PHE A 217 -3.16 0.13 -1.99
N LEU A 218 -3.98 1.09 -2.44
CA LEU A 218 -3.94 2.48 -1.98
C LEU A 218 -4.38 2.60 -0.51
N LEU A 219 -5.34 1.80 -0.05
CA LEU A 219 -5.69 1.73 1.37
C LEU A 219 -4.53 1.20 2.23
N ALA A 220 -3.77 0.21 1.75
CA ALA A 220 -2.57 -0.24 2.45
C ALA A 220 -1.51 0.88 2.56
N ALA A 221 -1.38 1.71 1.52
CA ALA A 221 -0.54 2.91 1.58
C ALA A 221 -1.11 3.96 2.56
N GLU A 222 -2.43 4.17 2.57
CA GLU A 222 -3.12 5.05 3.51
C GLU A 222 -2.83 4.67 4.96
N TYR A 223 -2.75 3.38 5.30
CA TYR A 223 -2.35 2.91 6.64
C TYR A 223 -0.96 3.41 7.05
N LEU A 224 -0.01 3.48 6.11
CA LEU A 224 1.35 3.97 6.37
C LEU A 224 1.34 5.50 6.58
N VAL A 225 0.61 6.23 5.72
CA VAL A 225 0.53 7.70 5.81
C VAL A 225 -0.23 8.14 7.07
N ALA A 226 -1.34 7.48 7.39
CA ALA A 226 -2.10 7.73 8.61
C ALA A 226 -1.30 7.39 9.89
N GLY A 227 -0.36 6.45 9.79
CA GLY A 227 0.56 6.12 10.88
C GLY A 227 1.73 7.10 11.05
N GLY A 228 1.89 8.07 10.15
CA GLY A 228 2.86 9.16 10.23
C GLY A 228 3.94 9.17 9.15
N ASN A 229 4.01 8.15 8.29
CA ASN A 229 5.04 8.05 7.25
C ASN A 229 4.46 8.27 5.85
N SER A 230 4.76 9.42 5.25
CA SER A 230 4.30 9.81 3.91
C SER A 230 5.28 9.44 2.78
N GLN A 231 6.42 8.81 3.09
CA GLN A 231 7.47 8.49 2.12
C GLN A 231 7.24 7.10 1.50
N ILE A 232 6.15 6.97 0.74
CA ILE A 232 5.70 5.67 0.20
C ILE A 232 6.01 5.57 -1.30
N ILE A 233 6.62 4.45 -1.69
CA ILE A 233 6.91 4.05 -3.07
C ILE A 233 6.02 2.85 -3.39
N LEU A 234 5.13 2.99 -4.37
CA LEU A 234 4.24 1.91 -4.80
C LEU A 234 4.92 1.05 -5.87
N CYS A 235 4.80 -0.27 -5.74
CA CYS A 235 5.36 -1.24 -6.69
C CYS A 235 4.29 -2.24 -7.16
N GLU A 236 3.83 -2.08 -8.40
CA GLU A 236 3.10 -3.11 -9.14
C GLU A 236 4.02 -4.33 -9.38
N ARG A 237 3.47 -5.55 -9.30
CA ARG A 237 4.28 -6.79 -9.35
C ARG A 237 3.55 -8.01 -9.92
N GLY A 238 2.41 -7.77 -10.54
CA GLY A 238 1.48 -8.74 -11.10
C GLY A 238 0.44 -9.26 -10.11
N ILE A 239 -0.75 -9.51 -10.64
CA ILE A 239 -1.90 -10.09 -9.96
C ILE A 239 -2.14 -11.55 -10.40
N ARG A 240 -2.85 -12.30 -9.56
CA ARG A 240 -3.31 -13.65 -9.84
C ARG A 240 -4.52 -13.57 -10.76
N THR A 241 -4.49 -14.36 -11.82
CA THR A 241 -5.59 -14.52 -12.77
C THR A 241 -5.82 -16.01 -13.03
N PHE A 242 -6.72 -16.35 -13.94
CA PHE A 242 -6.90 -17.74 -14.41
C PHE A 242 -5.72 -18.23 -15.27
N GLU A 243 -4.94 -17.32 -15.87
CA GLU A 243 -3.74 -17.62 -16.67
C GLU A 243 -2.68 -18.40 -15.88
N ARG A 244 -2.01 -19.36 -16.54
CA ARG A 244 -0.99 -20.25 -15.97
C ARG A 244 0.39 -20.16 -16.62
N TYR A 245 0.51 -19.52 -17.79
CA TYR A 245 1.77 -19.35 -18.51
C TYR A 245 2.74 -18.43 -17.76
N THR A 246 2.21 -17.43 -17.06
CA THR A 246 3.00 -16.53 -16.21
C THR A 246 2.74 -16.83 -14.72
N ARG A 247 3.74 -16.55 -13.88
CA ARG A 247 3.61 -16.72 -12.41
C ARG A 247 2.56 -15.78 -11.80
N ASN A 248 2.44 -14.57 -12.35
CA ASN A 248 1.37 -13.59 -12.12
C ASN A 248 1.23 -12.78 -13.41
N THR A 249 0.04 -12.27 -13.68
CA THR A 249 -0.23 -11.39 -14.81
C THR A 249 0.10 -9.96 -14.42
N LEU A 250 1.03 -9.32 -15.13
CA LEU A 250 1.37 -7.91 -14.89
C LEU A 250 0.17 -7.03 -15.24
N ASP A 251 -0.32 -6.28 -14.25
CA ASP A 251 -1.37 -5.29 -14.47
C ASP A 251 -0.73 -3.94 -14.83
N ILE A 252 -0.33 -3.78 -16.09
CA ILE A 252 0.31 -2.54 -16.55
C ILE A 252 -0.64 -1.34 -16.46
N SER A 253 -1.95 -1.59 -16.47
CA SER A 253 -2.97 -0.53 -16.35
C SER A 253 -2.96 0.14 -14.97
N ALA A 254 -2.44 -0.54 -13.94
CA ALA A 254 -2.31 0.04 -12.61
C ALA A 254 -1.39 1.25 -12.57
N VAL A 255 -0.35 1.31 -13.42
CA VAL A 255 0.63 2.41 -13.41
C VAL A 255 0.02 3.76 -13.78
N PRO A 256 -0.71 3.92 -14.90
CA PRO A 256 -1.36 5.20 -15.22
C PRO A 256 -2.62 5.50 -14.41
N VAL A 257 -3.21 4.51 -13.72
CA VAL A 257 -4.39 4.70 -12.87
C VAL A 257 -4.05 5.28 -11.49
N ILE A 258 -2.84 4.97 -10.99
CA ILE A 258 -2.30 5.43 -9.68
C ILE A 258 -1.64 6.81 -9.84
#